data_AF-A0A4Y7SBY0-F1
#
_entry.id   AF-A0A4Y7SBY0-F1
#
_cell.length_a   1.000
_cell.length_b   1.000
_cell.length_c   1.000
_cell.angle_alpha   90.00
_cell.angle_beta   90.00
_cell.angle_gamma   90.00
#
_symmetry.space_group_name_H-M   'P 1'
#
loop_
_entity.id
_entity.type
_entity.pdbx_description
1 polymer ?
#
loop_
_entity_poly.entity_id
_entity_poly.type
_entity_poly.pdbx_seq_one_letter_code
_entity_poly.pdbx_strand_id
1 'polypeptide(L)'
;MARLIRSAKSGRDWTNAELLAYNISITPTSPADFSLPVQTHPHLSEATADYLGYLDLATHVTQESAIVDFATATLKLLGFNERHATVATRYDIPLTICGETRAAQIDVCLFYRPATILLVLVEDKALFHKANAEAHVVAAAIAAFQFNNTKRAARGQPVLGVMNIPCVTMQLSDAVITQYPLAPSPTRVLRCVTVGAHQRRVSDGMADPEFQESCKELLATVPSLAESPRGGL
;
A
#
# COMPACT_ATOMS: atom_id res chain seq x y z
N MET A 1 27.85 18.29 -9.77
CA MET A 1 26.91 17.46 -8.98
C MET A 1 25.87 18.38 -8.36
N ALA A 2 24.60 18.24 -8.71
CA ALA A 2 23.54 19.08 -8.14
C ALA A 2 23.32 18.69 -6.67
N ARG A 3 23.25 19.67 -5.76
CA ARG A 3 22.83 19.46 -4.38
C ARG A 3 21.30 19.33 -4.37
N LEU A 4 20.76 18.12 -4.24
CA LEU A 4 19.33 17.96 -3.98
C LEU A 4 19.02 18.54 -2.60
N ILE A 5 18.17 19.58 -2.58
CA ILE A 5 17.71 20.21 -1.35
C ILE A 5 16.55 19.37 -0.80
N ARG A 6 16.71 18.86 0.42
CA ARG A 6 15.60 18.22 1.14
C ARG A 6 14.61 19.29 1.57
N SER A 7 13.37 19.16 1.16
CA SER A 7 12.28 20.07 1.52
C SER A 7 11.13 19.30 2.16
N ALA A 8 10.41 19.95 3.06
CA ALA A 8 9.22 19.39 3.67
C ALA A 8 8.06 19.45 2.65
N LYS A 9 7.72 18.30 2.09
CA LYS A 9 6.62 18.15 1.13
C LYS A 9 5.57 17.20 1.66
N SER A 10 4.31 17.45 1.30
CA SER A 10 3.22 16.49 1.52
C SER A 10 3.49 15.24 0.70
N GLY A 11 3.05 14.07 1.14
CA GLY A 11 3.33 12.81 0.46
C GLY A 11 2.84 12.78 -1.00
N ARG A 12 1.75 13.51 -1.30
CA ARG A 12 1.20 13.66 -2.65
C ARG A 12 2.02 14.58 -3.57
N ASP A 13 2.96 15.33 -3.00
CA ASP A 13 3.89 16.19 -3.74
C ASP A 13 5.27 15.52 -3.91
N TRP A 14 5.43 14.28 -3.43
CA TRP A 14 6.67 13.53 -3.59
C TRP A 14 6.81 13.01 -5.01
N THR A 15 8.04 13.09 -5.49
CA THR A 15 8.46 12.58 -6.79
C THR A 15 9.71 11.71 -6.58
N ASN A 16 10.26 11.17 -7.66
CA ASN A 16 11.55 10.49 -7.63
C ASN A 16 12.69 11.38 -7.09
N ALA A 17 12.56 12.72 -7.17
CA ALA A 17 13.54 13.63 -6.58
C ALA A 17 13.59 13.48 -5.06
N GLU A 18 12.46 13.27 -4.39
CA GLU A 18 12.40 13.05 -2.95
C GLU A 18 13.03 11.69 -2.60
N LEU A 19 12.72 10.63 -3.35
CA LEU A 19 13.35 9.33 -3.15
C LEU A 19 14.88 9.43 -3.23
N LEU A 20 15.41 10.13 -4.22
CA LEU A 20 16.85 10.39 -4.36
C LEU A 20 17.39 11.26 -3.21
N ALA A 21 16.69 12.34 -2.85
CA ALA A 21 17.13 13.26 -1.79
C ALA A 21 17.20 12.59 -0.42
N TYR A 22 16.30 11.64 -0.15
CA TYR A 22 16.24 10.85 1.08
C TYR A 22 17.02 9.53 0.99
N ASN A 23 17.73 9.26 -0.11
CA ASN A 23 18.50 8.04 -0.35
C ASN A 23 17.66 6.76 -0.20
N ILE A 24 16.46 6.79 -0.78
CA ILE A 24 15.52 5.68 -0.82
C ILE A 24 15.67 4.97 -2.15
N SER A 25 15.82 3.66 -2.09
CA SER A 25 15.94 2.78 -3.27
C SER A 25 14.79 1.79 -3.31
N ILE A 26 14.22 1.61 -4.50
CA ILE A 26 13.17 0.62 -4.78
C ILE A 26 13.82 -0.52 -5.55
N THR A 27 13.73 -1.73 -5.01
CA THR A 27 14.27 -2.95 -5.60
C THR A 27 13.10 -3.81 -6.11
N PRO A 28 13.01 -4.08 -7.41
CA PRO A 28 12.06 -5.07 -7.93
C PRO A 28 12.33 -6.45 -7.35
N THR A 29 11.30 -7.21 -7.07
CA THR A 29 11.39 -8.54 -6.45
C THR A 29 10.25 -9.42 -6.99
N SER A 30 10.48 -10.74 -7.06
CA SER A 30 9.57 -11.67 -7.72
C SER A 30 8.35 -12.00 -6.83
N PRO A 31 7.17 -12.30 -7.41
CA PRO A 31 5.99 -12.67 -6.60
C PRO A 31 6.22 -13.85 -5.66
N ALA A 32 7.10 -14.80 -6.03
CA ALA A 32 7.46 -15.94 -5.19
C ALA A 32 8.23 -15.53 -3.92
N ASP A 33 8.97 -14.43 -3.97
CA ASP A 33 9.64 -13.85 -2.79
C ASP A 33 8.68 -12.99 -1.94
N PHE A 34 7.47 -12.72 -2.45
CA PHE A 34 6.40 -11.96 -1.79
C PHE A 34 5.38 -12.84 -1.06
N SER A 35 5.56 -14.16 -1.06
CA SER A 35 4.58 -15.10 -0.50
C SER A 35 4.43 -14.95 1.02
N LEU A 36 3.24 -14.53 1.45
CA LEU A 36 2.77 -14.69 2.83
C LEU A 36 1.58 -15.67 2.85
N PRO A 37 1.37 -16.44 3.94
CA PRO A 37 0.43 -17.56 3.94
C PRO A 37 -1.02 -17.12 3.70
N VAL A 38 -1.65 -17.74 2.71
CA VAL A 38 -3.04 -17.51 2.28
C VAL A 38 -4.01 -18.30 3.17
N GLN A 39 -5.10 -17.65 3.62
CA GLN A 39 -6.27 -18.35 4.17
C GLN A 39 -7.45 -18.24 3.19
N THR A 40 -8.01 -19.37 2.79
CA THR A 40 -9.22 -19.45 1.95
C THR A 40 -10.48 -19.49 2.81
N HIS A 41 -11.43 -18.60 2.53
CA HIS A 41 -12.75 -18.60 3.19
C HIS A 41 -13.88 -18.91 2.17
N PRO A 42 -14.77 -19.89 2.43
CA PRO A 42 -15.71 -20.41 1.45
C PRO A 42 -17.15 -19.87 1.63
N HIS A 43 -17.40 -18.56 1.47
CA HIS A 43 -18.77 -18.04 1.43
C HIS A 43 -18.89 -16.83 0.47
N LEU A 44 -19.10 -17.10 -0.82
CA LEU A 44 -19.00 -16.13 -1.92
C LEU A 44 -20.26 -16.09 -2.80
N SER A 45 -21.48 -15.97 -2.22
CA SER A 45 -22.70 -15.98 -3.06
C SER A 45 -23.23 -14.59 -3.39
N GLU A 46 -23.49 -13.73 -2.40
CA GLU A 46 -24.09 -12.40 -2.64
C GLU A 46 -23.02 -11.31 -2.76
N ALA A 47 -22.02 -11.33 -1.85
CA ALA A 47 -20.88 -10.42 -1.88
C ALA A 47 -20.05 -10.52 -3.16
N THR A 48 -20.14 -11.62 -3.91
CA THR A 48 -19.45 -11.81 -5.19
C THR A 48 -20.12 -11.07 -6.34
N ALA A 49 -21.46 -10.98 -6.35
CA ALA A 49 -22.16 -10.21 -7.38
C ALA A 49 -21.86 -8.71 -7.23
N ASP A 50 -21.91 -8.19 -6.01
CA ASP A 50 -21.53 -6.80 -5.70
C ASP A 50 -20.06 -6.53 -6.05
N TYR A 51 -19.17 -7.45 -5.69
CA TYR A 51 -17.74 -7.35 -6.04
C TYR A 51 -17.50 -7.28 -7.54
N LEU A 52 -18.16 -8.14 -8.33
CA LEU A 52 -18.07 -8.12 -9.78
C LEU A 52 -18.58 -6.80 -10.37
N GLY A 53 -19.62 -6.21 -9.77
CA GLY A 53 -20.09 -4.86 -10.15
C GLY A 53 -19.04 -3.78 -9.90
N TYR A 54 -18.36 -3.78 -8.74
CA TYR A 54 -17.26 -2.86 -8.47
C TYR A 54 -16.07 -3.07 -9.42
N LEU A 55 -15.76 -4.33 -9.75
CA LEU A 55 -14.71 -4.66 -10.71
C LEU A 55 -15.04 -4.13 -12.12
N ASP A 56 -16.28 -4.34 -12.57
CA ASP A 56 -16.76 -3.84 -13.86
C ASP A 56 -16.70 -2.30 -13.93
N LEU A 57 -17.10 -1.63 -12.85
CA LEU A 57 -16.99 -0.17 -12.73
C LEU A 57 -15.52 0.29 -12.75
N ALA A 58 -14.63 -0.35 -12.00
CA ALA A 58 -13.22 0.02 -11.97
C ALA A 58 -12.49 -0.25 -13.30
N THR A 59 -12.99 -1.18 -14.13
CA THR A 59 -12.41 -1.51 -15.43
C THR A 59 -12.91 -0.62 -16.56
N HIS A 60 -14.19 -0.22 -16.54
CA HIS A 60 -14.81 0.52 -17.63
C HIS A 60 -14.97 2.02 -17.35
N VAL A 61 -15.09 2.40 -16.08
CA VAL A 61 -15.29 3.80 -15.68
C VAL A 61 -13.93 4.40 -15.34
N THR A 62 -13.54 5.44 -16.08
CA THR A 62 -12.30 6.21 -15.83
C THR A 62 -12.38 7.10 -14.58
N GLN A 63 -13.26 6.79 -13.64
CA GLN A 63 -13.51 7.62 -12.47
C GLN A 63 -12.69 7.11 -11.30
N GLU A 64 -11.85 7.98 -10.73
CA GLU A 64 -10.94 7.67 -9.61
C GLU A 64 -11.66 6.98 -8.43
N SER A 65 -12.90 7.41 -8.13
CA SER A 65 -13.69 6.83 -7.05
C SER A 65 -14.03 5.35 -7.28
N ALA A 66 -14.16 4.89 -8.53
CA ALA A 66 -14.48 3.49 -8.82
C ALA A 66 -13.33 2.56 -8.41
N ILE A 67 -12.07 2.98 -8.57
CA ILE A 67 -10.89 2.21 -8.13
C ILE A 67 -10.86 2.14 -6.60
N VAL A 68 -11.11 3.25 -5.92
CA VAL A 68 -11.17 3.31 -4.44
C VAL A 68 -12.30 2.44 -3.89
N ASP A 69 -13.47 2.46 -4.51
CA ASP A 69 -14.63 1.64 -4.14
C ASP A 69 -14.34 0.15 -4.35
N PHE A 70 -13.73 -0.20 -5.49
CA PHE A 70 -13.30 -1.57 -5.78
C PHE A 70 -12.24 -2.06 -4.77
N ALA A 71 -11.23 -1.26 -4.46
CA ALA A 71 -10.22 -1.59 -3.45
C ALA A 71 -10.86 -1.87 -2.08
N THR A 72 -11.79 -1.00 -1.69
CA THR A 72 -12.54 -1.11 -0.44
C THR A 72 -13.40 -2.37 -0.41
N ALA A 73 -14.11 -2.66 -1.49
CA ALA A 73 -14.91 -3.87 -1.64
C ALA A 73 -14.04 -5.13 -1.59
N THR A 74 -12.86 -5.10 -2.21
CA THR A 74 -11.92 -6.23 -2.19
C THR A 74 -11.44 -6.54 -0.78
N LEU A 75 -11.02 -5.51 -0.03
CA LEU A 75 -10.58 -5.70 1.36
C LEU A 75 -11.72 -6.22 2.25
N LYS A 76 -12.95 -5.71 2.05
CA LYS A 76 -14.14 -6.21 2.76
C LYS A 76 -14.42 -7.68 2.44
N LEU A 77 -14.39 -8.06 1.16
CA LEU A 77 -14.62 -9.42 0.70
C LEU A 77 -13.60 -10.42 1.30
N LEU A 78 -12.35 -9.97 1.46
CA LEU A 78 -11.28 -10.76 2.07
C LEU A 78 -11.37 -10.83 3.61
N GLY A 79 -12.41 -10.26 4.22
CA GLY A 79 -12.63 -10.30 5.67
C GLY A 79 -11.83 -9.25 6.47
N PHE A 80 -11.17 -8.29 5.83
CA PHE A 80 -10.41 -7.25 6.53
C PHE A 80 -11.27 -6.20 7.23
N ASN A 81 -12.57 -6.19 6.99
CA ASN A 81 -13.50 -5.36 7.75
C ASN A 81 -14.11 -6.09 8.95
N GLU A 82 -13.55 -7.25 9.31
CA GLU A 82 -13.98 -8.06 10.44
C GLU A 82 -12.87 -8.10 11.52
N ARG A 83 -13.22 -8.59 12.72
CA ARG A 83 -12.25 -8.97 13.78
C ARG A 83 -11.16 -7.92 14.06
N HIS A 84 -11.59 -6.70 14.36
CA HIS A 84 -10.74 -5.59 14.82
C HIS A 84 -9.94 -4.84 13.75
N ALA A 85 -10.09 -5.21 12.47
CA ALA A 85 -9.59 -4.43 11.37
C ALA A 85 -10.70 -3.54 10.78
N THR A 86 -10.34 -2.37 10.28
CA THR A 86 -11.28 -1.40 9.69
C THR A 86 -10.65 -0.77 8.46
N VAL A 87 -11.37 -0.85 7.35
CA VAL A 87 -10.98 -0.20 6.10
C VAL A 87 -11.41 1.26 6.17
N ALA A 88 -10.48 2.19 5.95
CA ALA A 88 -10.75 3.61 5.87
C ALA A 88 -10.31 4.15 4.51
N THR A 89 -11.08 5.08 3.96
CA THR A 89 -10.79 5.72 2.67
C THR A 89 -10.39 7.18 2.87
N ARG A 90 -9.57 7.72 1.95
CA ARG A 90 -9.12 9.13 1.93
C ARG A 90 -8.57 9.62 3.27
N TYR A 91 -7.72 8.80 3.90
CA TYR A 91 -7.17 9.09 5.22
C TYR A 91 -5.86 9.88 5.10
N ASP A 92 -5.78 11.02 5.79
CA ASP A 92 -4.58 11.82 5.87
C ASP A 92 -3.74 11.43 7.09
N ILE A 93 -2.58 10.81 6.85
CA ILE A 93 -1.62 10.52 7.93
C ILE A 93 -0.66 11.71 8.11
N PRO A 94 -0.44 12.20 9.34
CA PRO A 94 0.63 13.14 9.62
C PRO A 94 2.01 12.57 9.23
N LEU A 95 2.76 13.33 8.44
CA LEU A 95 4.12 13.02 7.99
C LEU A 95 5.08 14.08 8.54
N THR A 96 5.94 13.72 9.47
CA THR A 96 6.99 14.61 9.95
C THR A 96 8.24 14.48 9.08
N ILE A 97 8.62 15.55 8.41
CA ILE A 97 9.74 15.57 7.47
C ILE A 97 10.47 16.92 7.54
N CYS A 98 11.79 16.89 7.57
CA CYS A 98 12.63 18.09 7.72
C CYS A 98 12.22 19.00 8.89
N GLY A 99 11.72 18.42 10.00
CA GLY A 99 11.27 19.16 11.18
C GLY A 99 9.86 19.77 11.07
N GLU A 100 9.20 19.65 9.92
CA GLU A 100 7.83 20.12 9.72
C GLU A 100 6.83 18.97 9.69
N THR A 101 5.59 19.24 10.07
CA THR A 101 4.48 18.28 9.92
C THR A 101 3.71 18.59 8.64
N ARG A 102 3.69 17.62 7.74
CA ARG A 102 2.91 17.60 6.50
C ARG A 102 1.90 16.45 6.55
N ALA A 103 1.19 16.19 5.46
CA ALA A 103 0.26 15.08 5.36
C ALA A 103 0.67 14.14 4.23
N ALA A 104 0.47 12.84 4.44
CA ALA A 104 0.43 11.84 3.39
C ALA A 104 -1.02 11.36 3.24
N GLN A 105 -1.62 11.73 2.11
CA GLN A 105 -2.99 11.33 1.78
C GLN A 105 -2.98 9.91 1.22
N ILE A 106 -3.82 9.05 1.77
CA ILE A 106 -3.97 7.66 1.33
C ILE A 106 -5.40 7.45 0.86
N ASP A 107 -5.56 6.78 -0.28
CA ASP A 107 -6.88 6.55 -0.85
C ASP A 107 -7.63 5.43 -0.11
N VAL A 108 -6.95 4.33 0.26
CA VAL A 108 -7.48 3.28 1.14
C VAL A 108 -6.42 2.80 2.14
N CYS A 109 -6.77 2.62 3.40
CA CYS A 109 -5.87 2.03 4.40
C CYS A 109 -6.60 1.05 5.31
N LEU A 110 -5.83 0.12 5.87
CA LEU A 110 -6.32 -0.83 6.86
C LEU A 110 -5.82 -0.44 8.25
N PHE A 111 -6.76 -0.17 9.15
CA PHE A 111 -6.48 -0.01 10.57
C PHE A 111 -6.66 -1.33 11.29
N TYR A 112 -5.76 -1.62 12.21
CA TYR A 112 -5.95 -2.64 13.24
C TYR A 112 -6.05 -1.97 14.61
N ARG A 113 -7.08 -2.34 15.36
CA ARG A 113 -7.34 -1.70 16.65
C ARG A 113 -6.15 -1.85 17.60
N PRO A 114 -5.87 -0.82 18.42
CA PRO A 114 -6.66 0.41 18.54
C PRO A 114 -6.33 1.53 17.54
N ALA A 115 -5.22 1.50 16.79
CA ALA A 115 -4.86 2.55 15.80
C ALA A 115 -3.53 2.24 15.08
N THR A 116 -3.29 1.00 14.66
CA THR A 116 -2.09 0.65 13.89
C THR A 116 -2.47 0.55 12.42
N ILE A 117 -1.78 1.28 11.57
CA ILE A 117 -1.96 1.19 10.11
C ILE A 117 -1.16 -0.01 9.62
N LEU A 118 -1.85 -0.99 9.04
CA LEU A 118 -1.26 -2.26 8.58
C LEU A 118 -1.07 -2.30 7.06
N LEU A 119 -1.88 -1.59 6.30
CA LEU A 119 -1.82 -1.56 4.84
C LEU A 119 -2.11 -0.15 4.37
N VAL A 120 -1.33 0.29 3.39
CA VAL A 120 -1.49 1.56 2.69
C VAL A 120 -1.74 1.29 1.23
N LEU A 121 -2.84 1.80 0.69
CA LEU A 121 -3.17 1.70 -0.72
C LEU A 121 -3.35 3.10 -1.28
N VAL A 122 -2.53 3.41 -2.28
CA VAL A 122 -2.59 4.69 -2.99
C VAL A 122 -3.00 4.40 -4.43
N GLU A 123 -3.97 5.14 -4.90
CA GLU A 123 -4.39 5.13 -6.29
C GLU A 123 -3.29 5.74 -7.16
N ASP A 124 -2.95 5.06 -8.26
CA ASP A 124 -2.10 5.66 -9.26
C ASP A 124 -2.91 6.63 -10.14
N LYS A 125 -2.89 7.93 -9.80
CA LYS A 125 -3.55 9.01 -10.57
C LYS A 125 -2.90 9.26 -11.95
N ALA A 126 -2.04 8.36 -12.40
CA ALA A 126 -1.22 8.50 -13.59
C ALA A 126 -1.89 8.16 -14.93
N LEU A 127 -3.16 8.51 -15.12
CA LEU A 127 -3.61 8.68 -16.50
C LEU A 127 -2.73 9.72 -17.26
N PHE A 128 -1.97 10.57 -16.52
CA PHE A 128 -1.04 11.53 -17.13
C PHE A 128 0.43 11.54 -16.59
N HIS A 129 0.75 11.03 -15.40
CA HIS A 129 2.13 11.07 -14.86
C HIS A 129 2.52 9.86 -13.97
N LYS A 130 2.97 8.78 -14.61
CA LYS A 130 3.36 7.49 -13.96
C LYS A 130 4.53 7.59 -12.97
N ALA A 131 5.29 8.68 -12.99
CA ALA A 131 6.56 8.79 -12.28
C ALA A 131 6.45 8.93 -10.75
N ASN A 132 5.27 9.18 -10.19
CA ASN A 132 5.17 9.61 -8.78
C ASN A 132 4.41 8.65 -7.85
N ALA A 133 3.71 7.64 -8.37
CA ALA A 133 2.91 6.73 -7.54
C ALA A 133 3.76 6.00 -6.50
N GLU A 134 4.93 5.52 -6.89
CA GLU A 134 5.89 4.88 -5.98
C GLU A 134 6.34 5.85 -4.88
N ALA A 135 6.70 7.09 -5.27
CA ALA A 135 7.13 8.11 -4.32
C ALA A 135 6.02 8.45 -3.31
N HIS A 136 4.77 8.50 -3.77
CA HIS A 136 3.60 8.72 -2.91
C HIS A 136 3.37 7.56 -1.94
N VAL A 137 3.41 6.30 -2.42
CA VAL A 137 3.26 5.12 -1.57
C VAL A 137 4.36 5.06 -0.51
N VAL A 138 5.60 5.37 -0.89
CA VAL A 138 6.74 5.41 0.04
C VAL A 138 6.53 6.50 1.09
N ALA A 139 6.11 7.70 0.69
CA ALA A 139 5.82 8.77 1.64
C ALA A 139 4.71 8.38 2.62
N ALA A 140 3.67 7.70 2.14
CA ALA A 140 2.57 7.20 2.96
C ALA A 140 3.00 6.08 3.91
N ALA A 141 3.89 5.17 3.48
CA ALA A 141 4.49 4.17 4.35
C ALA A 141 5.32 4.79 5.48
N ILE A 142 6.13 5.82 5.15
CA ILE A 142 6.90 6.57 6.15
C ILE A 142 5.96 7.22 7.17
N ALA A 143 4.90 7.87 6.68
CA ALA A 143 3.90 8.49 7.55
C ALA A 143 3.24 7.43 8.46
N ALA A 144 2.85 6.28 7.91
CA ALA A 144 2.28 5.16 8.67
C ALA A 144 3.25 4.62 9.73
N PHE A 145 4.53 4.49 9.41
CA PHE A 145 5.56 4.09 10.38
C PHE A 145 5.67 5.09 11.53
N GLN A 146 5.78 6.39 11.22
CA GLN A 146 5.85 7.46 12.22
C GLN A 146 4.58 7.51 13.10
N PHE A 147 3.41 7.40 12.47
CA PHE A 147 2.13 7.36 13.15
C PHE A 147 2.04 6.16 14.09
N ASN A 148 2.37 4.96 13.61
CA ASN A 148 2.34 3.74 14.41
C ASN A 148 3.29 3.83 15.61
N ASN A 149 4.52 4.31 15.41
CA ASN A 149 5.46 4.52 16.52
C ASN A 149 4.96 5.57 17.53
N THR A 150 4.32 6.64 17.07
CA THR A 150 3.69 7.64 17.95
C THR A 150 2.58 7.01 18.79
N LYS A 151 1.72 6.18 18.19
CA LYS A 151 0.67 5.45 18.91
C LYS A 151 1.22 4.40 19.88
N ARG A 152 2.34 3.74 19.55
CA ARG A 152 3.05 2.83 20.47
C ARG A 152 3.58 3.58 21.68
N ALA A 153 4.31 4.68 21.47
CA ALA A 153 4.86 5.50 22.54
C ALA A 153 3.77 6.05 23.47
N ALA A 154 2.65 6.53 22.92
CA ALA A 154 1.50 7.00 23.70
C ALA A 154 0.87 5.92 24.59
N ARG A 155 1.13 4.63 24.30
CA ARG A 155 0.68 3.48 25.10
C ARG A 155 1.79 2.90 25.99
N GLY A 156 2.93 3.59 26.11
CA GLY A 156 4.09 3.11 26.87
C GLY A 156 4.80 1.91 26.21
N GLN A 157 4.54 1.63 24.94
CA GLN A 157 5.23 0.58 24.20
C GLN A 157 6.52 1.11 23.57
N PRO A 158 7.58 0.30 23.47
CA PRO A 158 8.80 0.70 22.80
C PRO A 158 8.55 0.97 21.31
N VAL A 159 9.12 2.06 20.80
CA VAL A 159 9.11 2.37 19.37
C VAL A 159 9.94 1.33 18.61
N LEU A 160 9.55 1.04 17.37
CA LEU A 160 10.25 0.09 16.52
C LEU A 160 11.28 0.82 15.66
N GLY A 161 12.48 0.23 15.59
CA GLY A 161 13.55 0.62 14.67
C GLY A 161 13.25 0.31 13.21
N VAL A 162 12.41 -0.72 12.99
CA VAL A 162 11.99 -1.25 11.69
C VAL A 162 10.53 -1.68 11.74
N MET A 163 9.80 -1.44 10.64
CA MET A 163 8.44 -1.94 10.43
C MET A 163 8.25 -2.34 8.97
N ASN A 164 7.54 -3.45 8.77
CA ASN A 164 7.08 -3.86 7.45
C ASN A 164 5.70 -3.27 7.24
N ILE A 165 5.57 -2.40 6.23
CA ILE A 165 4.28 -1.79 5.87
C ILE A 165 4.00 -2.19 4.43
N PRO A 166 3.08 -3.14 4.21
CA PRO A 166 2.55 -3.41 2.90
C PRO A 166 2.00 -2.16 2.27
N CYS A 167 2.36 -1.94 1.00
CA CYS A 167 1.72 -0.93 0.20
C CYS A 167 1.22 -1.52 -1.12
N VAL A 168 0.18 -0.91 -1.66
CA VAL A 168 -0.35 -1.28 -2.97
C VAL A 168 -0.55 0.01 -3.73
N THR A 169 0.08 0.11 -4.89
CA THR A 169 -0.23 1.14 -5.87
C THR A 169 -1.29 0.58 -6.78
N MET A 170 -2.53 1.08 -6.74
CA MET A 170 -3.53 0.62 -7.70
C MET A 170 -3.33 1.35 -9.02
N GLN A 171 -2.46 0.77 -9.84
CA GLN A 171 -2.58 0.70 -11.28
C GLN A 171 -3.10 -0.71 -11.58
N LEU A 172 -3.81 -0.95 -12.68
CA LEU A 172 -4.20 -2.32 -13.08
C LEU A 172 -2.96 -3.20 -13.45
N SER A 173 -1.80 -3.04 -12.78
CA SER A 173 -0.55 -3.74 -13.09
C SER A 173 0.53 -3.92 -11.98
N ASP A 174 0.51 -3.35 -10.76
CA ASP A 174 1.69 -3.43 -9.84
C ASP A 174 1.41 -3.31 -8.31
N ALA A 175 2.23 -3.92 -7.43
CA ALA A 175 2.16 -3.77 -5.96
C ALA A 175 3.54 -3.54 -5.28
N VAL A 176 3.61 -2.85 -4.14
CA VAL A 176 4.89 -2.37 -3.54
C VAL A 176 4.94 -2.55 -2.02
N ILE A 177 5.86 -3.33 -1.44
CA ILE A 177 6.01 -3.45 0.03
C ILE A 177 7.25 -2.68 0.52
N THR A 178 7.14 -1.97 1.64
CA THR A 178 8.23 -1.15 2.17
C THR A 178 8.79 -1.70 3.51
N GLN A 179 10.12 -1.63 3.68
CA GLN A 179 10.82 -1.85 4.96
C GLN A 179 11.63 -0.60 5.34
N TYR A 180 11.52 -0.13 6.58
CA TYR A 180 12.13 1.16 6.98
C TYR A 180 13.11 1.03 8.15
N PRO A 181 14.43 1.23 7.98
CA PRO A 181 15.38 1.32 9.09
C PRO A 181 15.68 2.77 9.52
N LEU A 182 15.91 2.98 10.82
CA LEU A 182 16.32 4.27 11.42
C LEU A 182 17.84 4.57 11.36
N ALA A 183 18.65 3.66 10.83
CA ALA A 183 20.12 3.77 10.73
C ALA A 183 20.55 4.37 9.38
N PRO A 184 21.78 4.91 9.21
CA PRO A 184 22.24 5.56 7.97
C PRO A 184 22.42 4.61 6.76
N SER A 185 21.92 3.38 6.85
CA SER A 185 21.79 2.46 5.73
C SER A 185 20.72 2.97 4.74
N PRO A 186 20.88 2.73 3.43
CA PRO A 186 19.86 3.08 2.44
C PRO A 186 18.52 2.44 2.80
N THR A 187 17.44 3.21 2.72
CA THR A 187 16.08 2.68 2.86
C THR A 187 15.80 1.77 1.67
N ARG A 188 15.37 0.53 1.95
CA ARG A 188 15.06 -0.48 0.93
C ARG A 188 13.56 -0.69 0.86
N VAL A 189 13.01 -0.38 -0.31
CA VAL A 189 11.61 -0.67 -0.66
C VAL A 189 11.61 -1.82 -1.66
N LEU A 190 10.72 -2.78 -1.47
CA LEU A 190 10.57 -3.91 -2.38
C LEU A 190 9.35 -3.68 -3.27
N ARG A 191 9.50 -3.86 -4.58
CA ARG A 191 8.37 -3.80 -5.53
C ARG A 191 8.07 -5.20 -6.03
N CYS A 192 6.83 -5.65 -5.86
CA CYS A 192 6.35 -6.86 -6.50
C CYS A 192 6.02 -6.52 -7.94
N VAL A 193 6.72 -7.15 -8.87
CA VAL A 193 6.39 -7.03 -10.29
C VAL A 193 5.63 -8.29 -10.64
N THR A 194 4.32 -8.18 -10.86
CA THR A 194 3.54 -9.28 -11.46
C THR A 194 3.98 -9.41 -12.91
N VAL A 195 4.52 -10.56 -13.26
CA VAL A 195 5.03 -10.82 -14.62
C VAL A 195 3.84 -11.07 -15.53
N GLY A 196 3.18 -10.00 -15.97
CA GLY A 196 2.46 -10.01 -17.24
C GLY A 196 3.51 -10.01 -18.35
N ALA A 197 3.99 -11.19 -18.74
CA ALA A 197 4.90 -11.30 -19.87
C ALA A 197 4.19 -10.73 -21.11
N HIS A 198 4.78 -9.70 -21.71
CA HIS A 198 4.50 -9.03 -22.99
C HIS A 198 4.02 -7.58 -22.82
N GLN A 199 4.58 -6.68 -23.65
CA GLN A 199 4.11 -5.32 -23.88
C GLN A 199 2.66 -5.32 -24.43
N ARG A 200 1.69 -5.65 -23.59
CA ARG A 200 0.26 -5.52 -23.92
C ARG A 200 -0.28 -4.20 -23.40
N ARG A 201 -1.33 -3.72 -24.05
CA ARG A 201 -1.86 -2.37 -23.79
C ARG A 201 -2.28 -2.30 -22.33
N VAL A 202 -1.95 -1.18 -21.68
CA VAL A 202 -2.38 -0.85 -20.31
C VAL A 202 -3.92 -0.91 -20.16
N SER A 203 -4.66 -0.84 -21.26
CA SER A 203 -6.11 -1.03 -21.32
C SER A 203 -6.60 -2.46 -21.05
N ASP A 204 -5.73 -3.46 -21.15
CA ASP A 204 -6.16 -4.88 -21.03
C ASP A 204 -6.21 -5.34 -19.55
N GLY A 205 -5.53 -4.64 -18.64
CA GLY A 205 -5.62 -4.70 -17.17
C GLY A 205 -6.32 -5.92 -16.54
N MET A 206 -7.40 -5.68 -15.79
CA MET A 206 -8.20 -6.73 -15.11
C MET A 206 -9.13 -7.50 -16.05
N ALA A 207 -9.04 -7.33 -17.38
CA ALA A 207 -9.70 -8.24 -18.32
C ALA A 207 -8.89 -9.53 -18.51
N ASP A 208 -7.63 -9.56 -18.05
CA ASP A 208 -6.75 -10.73 -18.08
C ASP A 208 -6.96 -11.63 -16.84
N PRO A 209 -7.40 -12.89 -17.02
CA PRO A 209 -7.57 -13.85 -15.93
C PRO A 209 -6.28 -14.12 -15.14
N GLU A 210 -5.10 -14.07 -15.78
CA GLU A 210 -3.82 -14.30 -15.10
C GLU A 210 -3.46 -13.15 -14.16
N PHE A 211 -3.81 -11.93 -14.58
CA PHE A 211 -3.66 -10.73 -13.77
C PHE A 211 -4.64 -10.72 -12.57
N GLN A 212 -5.89 -11.13 -12.79
CA GLN A 212 -6.87 -11.29 -11.72
C GLN A 212 -6.41 -12.30 -10.66
N GLU A 213 -5.88 -13.46 -11.07
CA GLU A 213 -5.32 -14.44 -10.13
C GLU A 213 -4.12 -13.90 -9.36
N SER A 214 -3.21 -13.18 -10.02
CA SER A 214 -2.05 -12.56 -9.36
C SER A 214 -2.47 -11.52 -8.30
N CYS A 215 -3.50 -10.71 -8.59
CA CYS A 215 -4.05 -9.76 -7.62
C CYS A 215 -4.78 -10.45 -6.46
N LYS A 216 -5.53 -11.53 -6.74
CA LYS A 216 -6.18 -12.34 -5.70
C LYS A 216 -5.14 -12.98 -4.79
N GLU A 217 -4.07 -13.56 -5.34
CA GLU A 217 -2.98 -14.13 -4.56
C GLU A 217 -2.34 -13.06 -3.67
N LEU A 218 -1.94 -11.91 -4.23
CA LEU A 218 -1.33 -10.82 -3.49
C LEU A 218 -2.24 -10.32 -2.35
N LEU A 219 -3.53 -10.11 -2.61
CA LEU A 219 -4.46 -9.59 -1.59
C LEU A 219 -4.85 -10.65 -0.56
N ALA A 220 -4.91 -11.93 -0.94
CA ALA A 220 -5.15 -13.05 -0.04
C ALA A 220 -3.95 -13.35 0.87
N THR A 221 -2.77 -12.79 0.61
CA THR A 221 -1.57 -12.92 1.47
C THR A 221 -1.53 -11.92 2.64
N VAL A 222 -2.28 -10.82 2.56
CA VAL A 222 -2.34 -9.74 3.57
C VAL A 222 -2.90 -10.17 4.96
N PRO A 223 -3.78 -11.18 5.13
CA PRO A 223 -4.34 -11.54 6.44
C PRO A 223 -3.29 -12.00 7.47
N SER A 224 -2.19 -12.59 7.00
CA SER A 224 -1.10 -13.10 7.85
C SER A 224 -0.34 -12.02 8.65
N LEU A 225 -0.43 -10.76 8.26
CA LEU A 225 0.24 -9.63 8.94
C LEU A 225 -0.56 -9.11 10.15
N ALA A 226 -1.86 -9.42 10.23
CA ALA A 226 -2.69 -9.06 11.38
C ALA A 226 -2.47 -9.99 12.58
N GLU A 227 -1.85 -11.16 12.38
CA GLU A 227 -1.69 -12.19 13.43
C GLU A 227 -0.37 -12.12 14.23
N SER A 228 0.58 -11.22 13.89
CA SER A 228 1.81 -11.06 14.68
C SER A 228 1.85 -9.70 15.40
N PRO A 229 1.57 -9.69 16.71
CA PRO A 229 2.67 -9.49 17.65
C PRO A 229 2.49 -10.37 18.89
N ARG A 230 2.84 -11.66 18.80
CA ARG A 230 3.22 -12.43 19.99
C ARG A 230 4.74 -12.57 20.00
N GLY A 231 5.40 -11.48 20.40
CA GLY A 231 6.75 -11.59 20.93
C GLY A 231 6.67 -12.46 22.19
N GLY A 232 7.32 -13.62 22.14
CA GLY A 232 7.47 -14.52 23.27
C GLY A 232 8.15 -13.82 24.44
N LEU A 233 7.69 -14.19 25.63
CA LEU A 233 8.44 -14.08 26.88
C LEU A 233 9.67 -14.98 26.83
#